data_AF-A0A486DP79-F1
#
_entry.id   AF-A0A486DP79-F1
#
_cell.length_a   1.000
_cell.length_b   1.000
_cell.length_c   1.000
_cell.angle_alpha   90.00
_cell.angle_beta   90.00
_cell.angle_gamma   90.00
#
_symmetry.space_group_name_H-M   'P 1'
#
loop_
_entity.id
_entity.type
_entity.pdbx_description
1 polymer ?
#
loop_
_entity_poly.entity_id
_entity_poly.type
_entity_poly.pdbx_seq_one_letter_code
_entity_poly.pdbx_strand_id
1 'polypeptide(L)'
;MMSLWDALRMNMMISYQELVRTFLSLQGEPFQLFDKMTWEERITQKIMQLPKNISPYVHKEIFSKRINNYLGKEYFPAHILPRDAWFVIRHAELDKVIEIITNSRVPPLSATRISTPLSRFFWLACKNNEVIRPLISKPYKLLSIFEQWASDEGITDRLSGDTLKTALVRGSPTSMSD
;
A
#
# COMPACT_ATOMS: atom_id res chain seq x y z
N MET A 1 -36.17 -7.92 -13.77
CA MET A 1 -34.88 -8.16 -14.45
C MET A 1 -33.81 -7.44 -13.67
N MET A 2 -32.73 -8.13 -13.31
CA MET A 2 -31.58 -7.52 -12.63
C MET A 2 -30.85 -6.62 -13.63
N SER A 3 -30.62 -5.36 -13.29
CA SER A 3 -30.02 -4.42 -14.24
C SER A 3 -28.53 -4.77 -14.45
N LEU A 4 -27.97 -4.39 -15.61
CA LEU A 4 -26.55 -4.56 -15.90
C LEU A 4 -25.66 -3.94 -14.81
N TRP A 5 -26.15 -2.86 -14.18
CA TRP A 5 -25.51 -2.17 -13.07
C TRP A 5 -25.53 -2.96 -11.76
N ASP A 6 -26.59 -3.74 -11.50
CA ASP A 6 -26.67 -4.63 -10.34
C ASP A 6 -25.67 -5.79 -10.45
N ALA A 7 -25.52 -6.35 -11.66
CA ALA A 7 -24.52 -7.38 -11.95
C ALA A 7 -23.09 -6.85 -11.78
N LEU A 8 -22.82 -5.62 -12.24
CA LEU A 8 -21.52 -4.99 -12.10
C LEU A 8 -21.17 -4.71 -10.62
N ARG A 9 -22.16 -4.24 -9.86
CA ARG A 9 -22.03 -3.95 -8.43
C ARG A 9 -21.82 -5.22 -7.61
N MET A 10 -22.51 -6.31 -7.95
CA MET A 10 -22.27 -7.62 -7.32
C MET A 10 -20.89 -8.19 -7.64
N ASN A 11 -20.44 -8.14 -8.91
CA ASN A 11 -19.10 -8.62 -9.27
C ASN A 11 -18.00 -7.84 -8.55
N MET A 12 -18.16 -6.52 -8.44
CA MET A 12 -17.22 -5.66 -7.71
C MET A 12 -17.23 -5.96 -6.20
N MET A 13 -18.41 -6.24 -5.62
CA MET A 13 -18.55 -6.59 -4.21
C MET A 13 -18.00 -7.99 -3.89
N ILE A 14 -18.18 -8.97 -4.78
CA ILE A 14 -17.59 -10.31 -4.67
C ILE A 14 -16.06 -10.22 -4.80
N SER A 15 -15.56 -9.47 -5.78
CA SER A 15 -14.13 -9.24 -5.96
C SER A 15 -13.50 -8.55 -4.74
N TYR A 16 -14.17 -7.55 -4.16
CA TYR A 16 -13.71 -6.90 -2.94
C TYR A 16 -13.71 -7.84 -1.74
N GLN A 17 -14.75 -8.66 -1.56
CA GLN A 17 -14.81 -9.66 -0.48
C GLN A 17 -13.71 -10.72 -0.62
N GLU A 18 -13.44 -11.19 -1.83
CA GLU A 18 -12.33 -12.11 -2.13
C GLU A 18 -10.96 -11.45 -1.88
N LEU A 19 -10.82 -10.17 -2.22
CA LEU A 19 -9.59 -9.40 -1.98
C LEU A 19 -9.36 -9.14 -0.49
N VAL A 20 -10.40 -8.79 0.27
CA VAL A 20 -10.35 -8.62 1.74
C VAL A 20 -10.06 -9.94 2.45
N ARG A 21 -10.53 -11.08 1.92
CA ARG A 21 -10.14 -12.40 2.46
C ARG A 21 -8.66 -12.73 2.19
N THR A 22 -8.13 -12.26 1.07
CA THR A 22 -6.73 -12.49 0.68
C THR A 22 -5.76 -11.57 1.42
N PHE A 23 -6.17 -10.34 1.71
CA PHE A 23 -5.35 -9.31 2.35
C PHE A 23 -5.98 -8.84 3.67
N LEU A 24 -5.34 -9.20 4.79
CA LEU A 24 -5.72 -8.77 6.13
C LEU A 24 -5.18 -7.35 6.38
N SER A 25 -6.00 -6.44 6.92
CA SER A 25 -5.53 -5.13 7.37
C SER A 25 -5.12 -5.19 8.84
N LEU A 26 -3.85 -4.95 9.14
CA LEU A 26 -3.35 -4.77 10.51
C LEU A 26 -2.84 -3.33 10.64
N GLN A 27 -3.40 -2.56 11.57
CA GLN A 27 -3.05 -1.14 11.78
C GLN A 27 -3.16 -0.27 10.52
N GLY A 28 -4.08 -0.59 9.61
CA GLY A 28 -4.28 0.16 8.36
C GLY A 28 -3.41 -0.31 7.19
N GLU A 29 -2.48 -1.23 7.42
CA GLU A 29 -1.60 -1.77 6.37
C GLU A 29 -2.08 -3.15 5.89
N PRO A 30 -2.11 -3.42 4.57
CA PRO A 30 -2.55 -4.70 4.02
C PRO A 30 -1.43 -5.76 4.05
N PHE A 31 -1.74 -6.95 4.56
CA PHE A 31 -0.84 -8.10 4.64
C PHE A 31 -1.46 -9.33 4.00
N GLN A 32 -0.66 -10.10 3.27
CA GLN A 32 -1.08 -11.41 2.76
C GLN A 32 -0.67 -12.52 3.74
N LEU A 33 -1.59 -13.42 4.04
CA LEU A 33 -1.33 -14.55 4.93
C LEU A 33 -0.64 -15.69 4.17
N PHE A 34 0.49 -16.14 4.69
CA PHE A 34 1.22 -17.30 4.18
C PHE A 34 1.29 -18.39 5.24
N ASP A 35 1.01 -19.62 4.84
CA ASP A 35 1.23 -20.80 5.65
C ASP A 35 2.64 -21.33 5.41
N LYS A 36 3.38 -21.54 6.49
CA LYS A 36 4.72 -22.14 6.46
C LYS A 36 4.60 -23.65 6.66
N MET A 37 4.72 -24.41 5.57
CA MET A 37 4.58 -25.87 5.58
C MET A 37 5.46 -26.50 4.51
N THR A 38 5.56 -27.83 4.50
CA THR A 38 6.22 -28.55 3.40
C THR A 38 5.27 -28.75 2.22
N TRP A 39 5.83 -29.04 1.05
CA TRP A 39 5.03 -29.45 -0.12
C TRP A 39 4.18 -30.69 0.16
N GLU A 40 4.72 -31.65 0.92
CA GLU A 40 4.01 -32.86 1.34
C GLU A 40 2.79 -32.50 2.20
N GLU A 41 2.97 -31.69 3.25
CA GLU A 41 1.88 -31.24 4.13
C GLU A 41 0.78 -30.51 3.34
N ARG A 42 1.17 -29.64 2.40
CA ARG A 42 0.22 -28.88 1.56
C ARG A 42 -0.56 -29.79 0.61
N ILE A 43 0.13 -30.71 -0.05
CA ILE A 43 -0.48 -31.67 -0.97
C ILE A 43 -1.48 -32.55 -0.20
N THR A 44 -1.09 -33.08 0.95
CA THR A 44 -1.98 -33.89 1.79
C THR A 44 -3.21 -33.10 2.26
N GLN A 45 -3.04 -31.85 2.72
CA GLN A 45 -4.17 -30.99 3.08
C GLN A 45 -5.13 -30.76 1.91
N LYS A 46 -4.60 -30.52 0.71
CA LYS A 46 -5.42 -30.31 -0.49
C LYS A 46 -6.09 -31.60 -0.97
N ILE A 47 -5.43 -32.75 -0.85
CA ILE A 47 -6.04 -34.04 -1.16
C ILE A 47 -7.15 -34.39 -0.17
N MET A 48 -7.00 -34.07 1.12
CA MET A 48 -8.06 -34.25 2.13
C MET A 48 -9.32 -33.41 1.84
N GLN A 49 -9.18 -32.29 1.12
CA GLN A 49 -10.31 -31.46 0.68
C GLN A 49 -11.02 -32.03 -0.57
N LEU A 50 -10.43 -33.00 -1.28
CA LEU A 50 -11.05 -33.62 -2.45
C LEU A 50 -12.12 -34.64 -2.06
N PRO A 51 -13.12 -34.86 -2.93
CA PRO A 51 -14.10 -35.93 -2.76
C PRO A 51 -13.43 -37.30 -2.59
N LYS A 52 -13.94 -38.11 -1.65
CA LYS A 52 -13.36 -39.41 -1.23
C LYS A 52 -13.16 -40.42 -2.36
N ASN A 53 -13.87 -40.27 -3.48
CA ASN A 53 -13.77 -41.16 -4.65
C ASN A 53 -12.51 -40.91 -5.51
N ILE A 54 -11.92 -39.71 -5.46
CA ILE A 54 -10.78 -39.31 -6.29
C ILE A 54 -9.47 -39.28 -5.47
N SER A 55 -9.59 -38.99 -4.17
CA SER A 55 -8.47 -38.87 -3.22
C SER A 55 -7.41 -39.98 -3.30
N PRO A 56 -7.74 -41.29 -3.27
CA PRO A 56 -6.71 -42.34 -3.18
C PRO A 56 -5.91 -42.55 -4.48
N TYR A 57 -6.51 -42.31 -5.64
CA TYR A 57 -5.83 -42.45 -6.94
C TYR A 57 -4.81 -41.32 -7.17
N VAL A 58 -5.22 -40.09 -6.82
CA VAL A 58 -4.35 -38.90 -6.93
C VAL A 58 -3.18 -38.96 -5.95
N HIS A 59 -3.42 -39.45 -4.72
CA HIS A 59 -2.36 -39.60 -3.72
C HIS A 59 -1.28 -40.60 -4.16
N LYS A 60 -1.67 -41.71 -4.80
CA LYS A 60 -0.72 -42.71 -5.29
C LYS A 60 0.08 -42.18 -6.49
N GLU A 61 -0.56 -41.48 -7.42
CA GLU A 61 0.10 -40.99 -8.63
C GLU A 61 1.10 -39.86 -8.33
N ILE A 62 0.71 -38.88 -7.52
CA ILE A 62 1.56 -37.72 -7.16
C ILE A 62 2.80 -38.15 -6.38
N PHE A 63 2.67 -39.06 -5.42
CA PHE A 63 3.81 -39.53 -4.61
C PHE A 63 4.65 -40.61 -5.32
N SER A 64 4.10 -41.28 -6.35
CA SER A 64 4.87 -42.22 -7.18
C SER A 64 5.80 -41.50 -8.17
N LYS A 65 5.38 -40.35 -8.71
CA LYS A 65 6.21 -39.47 -9.53
C LYS A 65 7.04 -38.62 -8.60
N ARG A 66 8.13 -39.17 -8.04
CA ARG A 66 9.11 -38.49 -7.15
C ARG A 66 9.07 -36.96 -7.29
N ILE A 67 8.21 -36.30 -6.52
CA ILE A 67 8.41 -34.89 -6.24
C ILE A 67 9.65 -34.93 -5.38
N ASN A 68 10.78 -34.47 -5.92
CA ASN A 68 12.00 -34.35 -5.15
C ASN A 68 11.62 -33.71 -3.81
N ASN A 69 11.81 -34.44 -2.71
CA ASN A 69 11.39 -34.01 -1.38
C ASN A 69 12.18 -32.74 -1.06
N TYR A 70 11.63 -31.59 -1.40
CA TYR A 70 12.04 -30.31 -0.86
C TYR A 70 11.68 -30.37 0.63
N LEU A 71 12.60 -30.91 1.44
CA LEU A 71 12.48 -31.04 2.89
C LEU A 71 12.39 -29.65 3.59
N GLY A 72 12.62 -28.57 2.83
CA GLY A 72 12.47 -27.21 3.30
C GLY A 72 11.00 -26.83 3.49
N LYS A 73 10.70 -26.16 4.60
CA LYS A 73 9.41 -25.48 4.78
C LYS A 73 9.38 -24.24 3.89
N GLU A 74 8.41 -24.16 2.99
CA GLU A 74 8.18 -23.01 2.11
C GLU A 74 7.00 -22.17 2.64
N TYR A 75 6.88 -20.95 2.14
CA TYR A 75 5.76 -20.05 2.44
C TYR A 75 4.76 -20.11 1.30
N PHE A 76 3.55 -20.59 1.60
CA PHE A 76 2.51 -20.71 0.59
C PHE A 76 1.34 -19.78 0.88
N PRO A 77 0.73 -19.14 -0.13
CA PRO A 77 -0.46 -18.34 0.09
C PRO A 77 -1.59 -19.17 0.71
N ALA A 78 -2.17 -18.66 1.80
CA ALA A 78 -3.32 -19.28 2.47
C ALA A 78 -4.59 -19.24 1.59
N HIS A 79 -4.74 -18.16 0.82
CA HIS A 79 -5.81 -17.99 -0.15
C HIS A 79 -5.28 -18.12 -1.58
N ILE A 80 -5.98 -18.93 -2.39
CA ILE A 80 -5.68 -19.13 -3.81
C ILE A 80 -6.47 -18.10 -4.59
N LEU A 81 -5.78 -17.24 -5.32
CA LEU A 81 -6.43 -16.27 -6.18
C LEU A 81 -7.11 -16.96 -7.37
N PRO A 82 -8.27 -16.45 -7.84
CA PRO A 82 -8.89 -16.90 -9.07
C PRO A 82 -7.92 -16.91 -10.26
N ARG A 83 -8.09 -17.83 -11.22
CA ARG A 83 -7.19 -17.92 -12.40
C ARG A 83 -7.19 -16.67 -13.26
N ASP A 84 -8.25 -15.88 -13.20
CA ASP A 84 -8.48 -14.63 -13.90
C ASP A 84 -8.12 -13.40 -13.07
N ALA A 85 -7.58 -13.57 -11.86
CA ALA A 85 -7.13 -12.46 -11.04
C ALA A 85 -5.86 -11.83 -11.63
N TRP A 86 -5.97 -10.57 -12.07
CA TRP A 86 -4.84 -9.76 -12.50
C TRP A 86 -4.56 -8.66 -11.49
N PHE A 87 -3.30 -8.55 -11.06
CA PHE A 87 -2.85 -7.41 -10.27
C PHE A 87 -2.35 -6.32 -11.20
N VAL A 88 -2.99 -5.15 -11.13
CA VAL A 88 -2.46 -3.94 -11.77
C VAL A 88 -1.60 -3.21 -10.74
N ILE A 89 -0.29 -3.43 -10.82
CA ILE A 89 0.69 -2.73 -9.99
C ILE A 89 1.15 -1.51 -10.76
N ARG A 90 1.06 -0.31 -10.15
CA ARG A 90 1.64 0.89 -10.74
C ARG A 90 3.15 0.72 -10.82
N HIS A 91 3.75 1.12 -11.94
CA HIS A 91 5.19 1.05 -12.15
C HIS A 91 5.99 1.63 -10.98
N ALA A 92 5.58 2.80 -10.47
CA ALA A 92 6.22 3.45 -9.34
C ALA A 92 6.17 2.65 -8.01
N GLU A 93 5.21 1.74 -7.83
CA GLU A 93 5.17 0.84 -6.67
C GLU A 93 6.04 -0.40 -6.91
N LEU A 94 6.08 -0.90 -8.14
CA LEU A 94 6.96 -2.00 -8.53
C LEU A 94 8.43 -1.62 -8.33
N ASP A 95 8.80 -0.38 -8.69
CA ASP A 95 10.16 0.15 -8.49
C ASP A 95 10.57 0.12 -7.02
N LYS A 96 9.66 0.49 -6.09
CA LYS A 96 9.92 0.44 -4.64
C LYS A 96 10.17 -0.99 -4.15
N VAL A 97 9.39 -1.95 -4.64
CA VAL A 97 9.56 -3.37 -4.26
C VAL A 97 10.90 -3.90 -4.77
N ILE A 98 11.27 -3.59 -6.02
CA ILE A 98 12.56 -3.95 -6.59
C ILE A 98 13.69 -3.33 -5.76
N GLU A 99 13.56 -2.07 -5.36
CA GLU A 99 14.53 -1.38 -4.51
C GLU A 99 14.68 -2.03 -3.13
N ILE A 100 13.57 -2.45 -2.49
CA ILE A 100 13.58 -3.17 -1.20
C ILE A 100 14.29 -4.53 -1.29
N ILE A 101 14.10 -5.24 -2.40
CA ILE A 101 14.68 -6.57 -2.60
C ILE A 101 16.17 -6.47 -2.94
N THR A 102 16.55 -5.49 -3.76
CA THR A 102 17.93 -5.32 -4.22
C THR A 102 18.81 -4.62 -3.18
N ASN A 103 18.23 -3.71 -2.39
CA ASN A 103 18.90 -3.04 -1.30
C ASN A 103 18.27 -3.53 0.00
N SER A 104 18.96 -4.37 0.78
CA SER A 104 18.54 -4.80 2.13
C SER A 104 18.46 -3.64 3.15
N ARG A 105 18.31 -2.40 2.69
CA ARG A 105 18.14 -1.18 3.45
C ARG A 105 16.76 -0.64 3.14
N VAL A 106 15.90 -0.69 4.16
CA VAL A 106 14.62 0.01 4.26
C VAL A 106 14.67 1.32 3.48
N PRO A 107 13.87 1.52 2.41
CA PRO A 107 13.77 2.81 1.76
C PRO A 107 13.33 3.82 2.82
N PRO A 108 13.87 5.05 2.83
CA PRO A 108 13.42 6.07 3.77
C PRO A 108 11.90 6.20 3.63
N LEU A 109 11.20 6.07 4.77
CA LEU A 109 9.77 6.31 4.92
C LEU A 109 9.36 7.42 3.96
N SER A 110 8.53 7.07 2.98
CA SER A 110 8.12 7.97 1.90
C SER A 110 7.83 9.34 2.48
N ALA A 111 8.69 10.33 2.15
CA ALA A 111 8.58 11.68 2.66
C ALA A 111 7.13 12.12 2.52
N THR A 112 6.49 12.46 3.63
CA THR A 112 5.07 12.76 3.73
C THR A 112 4.72 13.86 2.73
N ARG A 113 4.32 13.47 1.52
CA ARG A 113 4.14 14.40 0.40
C ARG A 113 2.84 15.14 0.64
N ILE A 114 2.94 16.42 1.02
CA ILE A 114 1.79 17.33 1.04
C ILE A 114 1.18 17.35 -0.37
N SER A 115 -0.12 17.03 -0.45
CA SER A 115 -0.86 16.98 -1.70
C SER A 115 -1.00 18.38 -2.32
N THR A 116 -1.12 18.48 -3.65
CA THR A 116 -1.27 19.78 -4.33
C THR A 116 -2.45 20.62 -3.79
N PRO A 117 -3.64 20.06 -3.52
CA PRO A 117 -4.73 20.82 -2.91
C PRO A 117 -4.36 21.37 -1.52
N LEU A 118 -3.71 20.56 -0.68
CA LEU A 118 -3.30 20.99 0.66
C LEU A 118 -2.22 22.08 0.62
N SER A 119 -1.26 21.97 -0.31
CA SER A 119 -0.29 23.03 -0.58
C SER A 119 -0.95 24.35 -0.97
N ARG A 120 -2.02 24.31 -1.79
CA ARG A 120 -2.78 25.50 -2.18
C ARG A 120 -3.53 26.13 -1.00
N PHE A 121 -4.21 25.33 -0.18
CA PHE A 121 -4.87 25.84 1.03
C PHE A 121 -3.86 26.44 2.01
N PHE A 122 -2.72 25.79 2.20
CA PHE A 122 -1.65 26.29 3.05
C PHE A 122 -1.08 27.63 2.55
N TRP A 123 -0.83 27.74 1.25
CA TRP A 123 -0.39 29.01 0.65
C TRP A 123 -1.44 30.11 0.79
N LEU A 124 -2.74 29.81 0.57
CA LEU A 124 -3.84 30.75 0.76
C LEU A 124 -3.94 31.23 2.21
N ALA A 125 -3.78 30.33 3.19
CA ALA A 125 -3.77 30.68 4.60
C ALA A 125 -2.62 31.64 4.94
N CYS A 126 -1.42 31.37 4.43
CA CYS A 126 -0.28 32.28 4.61
C CYS A 126 -0.50 33.63 3.92
N LYS A 127 -1.11 33.64 2.72
CA LYS A 127 -1.35 34.84 1.93
C LYS A 127 -2.35 35.80 2.57
N ASN A 128 -3.40 35.27 3.20
CA ASN A 128 -4.47 36.06 3.83
C ASN A 128 -4.18 36.47 5.28
N ASN A 129 -3.00 36.12 5.82
CA ASN A 129 -2.61 36.51 7.17
C ASN A 129 -1.59 37.66 7.12
N GLU A 130 -1.99 38.83 7.62
CA GLU A 130 -1.19 40.07 7.56
C GLU A 130 0.19 39.96 8.24
N VAL A 131 0.33 39.12 9.28
CA VAL A 131 1.57 38.98 10.05
C VAL A 131 2.61 38.14 9.30
N ILE A 132 2.18 37.04 8.67
CA ILE A 132 3.09 36.07 8.04
C ILE A 132 3.18 36.22 6.51
N ARG A 133 2.26 36.96 5.88
CA ARG A 133 2.27 37.24 4.44
C ARG A 133 3.62 37.76 3.91
N PRO A 134 4.34 38.67 4.59
CA PRO A 134 5.66 39.14 4.14
C PRO A 134 6.75 38.06 4.17
N LEU A 135 6.53 36.96 4.91
CA LEU A 135 7.48 35.88 5.14
C LEU A 135 7.28 34.68 4.20
N ILE A 136 6.28 34.71 3.31
CA ILE A 136 6.03 33.63 2.33
C ILE A 136 7.26 33.37 1.44
N SER A 137 8.05 34.39 1.13
CA SER A 137 9.31 34.26 0.36
C SER A 137 10.51 33.81 1.21
N LYS A 138 10.35 33.69 2.53
CA LYS A 138 11.39 33.35 3.51
C LYS A 138 10.97 32.13 4.34
N PRO A 139 10.93 30.92 3.74
CA PRO A 139 10.36 29.72 4.35
C PRO A 139 10.99 29.34 5.70
N TYR A 140 12.29 29.56 5.89
CA TYR A 140 12.96 29.25 7.16
C TYR A 140 12.58 30.18 8.31
N LYS A 141 12.16 31.42 8.03
CA LYS A 141 11.60 32.33 9.06
C LYS A 141 10.15 31.98 9.40
N LEU A 142 9.41 31.47 8.42
CA LEU A 142 8.06 30.96 8.61
C LEU A 142 8.08 29.67 9.46
N LEU A 143 9.08 28.80 9.20
CA LEU A 143 9.31 27.56 9.94
C LEU A 143 9.44 27.83 11.44
N SER A 144 10.29 28.78 11.86
CA SER A 144 10.46 29.09 13.28
C SER A 144 9.18 29.57 13.96
N ILE A 145 8.30 30.27 13.22
CA ILE A 145 7.00 30.70 13.75
C ILE A 145 6.07 29.50 13.93
N PHE A 146 6.02 28.60 12.94
CA PHE A 146 5.18 27.41 13.05
C PHE A 146 5.69 26.38 14.05
N GLU A 147 6.99 26.26 14.24
CA GLU A 147 7.56 25.43 15.32
C GLU A 147 7.16 25.99 16.70
N GLN A 148 7.15 27.32 16.86
CA GLN A 148 6.66 27.96 18.08
C GLN A 148 5.16 27.70 18.29
N TRP A 149 4.32 27.93 17.28
CA TRP A 149 2.87 27.68 17.38
C TRP A 149 2.57 26.19 17.63
N ALA A 150 3.31 25.29 16.98
CA ALA A 150 3.21 23.87 17.21
C ALA A 150 3.54 23.53 18.67
N SER A 151 4.63 24.10 19.21
CA SER A 151 5.00 23.91 20.62
C SER A 151 3.93 24.43 21.58
N ASP A 152 3.33 25.59 21.31
CA ASP A 152 2.30 26.19 22.16
C ASP A 152 1.02 25.31 22.20
N GLU A 153 0.73 24.60 21.12
CA GLU A 153 -0.39 23.65 21.00
C GLU A 153 -0.01 22.19 21.37
N GLY A 154 1.21 21.95 21.88
CA GLY A 154 1.68 20.63 22.29
C GLY A 154 2.00 19.65 21.14
N ILE A 155 2.16 20.16 19.92
CA ILE A 155 2.57 19.39 18.74
C ILE A 155 4.10 19.25 18.76
N THR A 156 4.59 18.02 18.95
CA THR A 156 6.04 17.72 19.08
C THR A 156 6.69 17.30 17.75
N ASP A 157 5.94 17.27 16.66
CA ASP A 157 6.45 16.82 15.36
C ASP A 157 7.48 17.79 14.79
N ARG A 158 8.60 17.26 14.30
CA ARG A 158 9.65 18.06 13.69
C ARG A 158 9.21 18.56 12.30
N LEU A 159 9.03 19.86 12.16
CA LEU A 159 8.72 20.48 10.88
C LEU A 159 9.98 20.57 10.00
N SER A 160 9.83 20.25 8.71
CA SER A 160 10.92 20.34 7.73
C SER A 160 10.80 21.62 6.91
N GLY A 161 11.84 22.47 6.97
CA GLY A 161 11.90 23.70 6.16
C GLY A 161 11.82 23.45 4.65
N ASP A 162 12.41 22.35 4.17
CA ASP A 162 12.37 21.98 2.76
C ASP A 162 10.98 21.52 2.32
N THR A 163 10.26 20.81 3.20
CA THR A 163 8.87 20.40 2.97
C THR A 163 7.96 21.64 2.89
N LEU A 164 8.17 22.59 3.80
CA LEU A 164 7.43 23.85 3.84
C LEU A 164 7.72 24.72 2.61
N LYS A 165 8.98 24.85 2.20
CA LYS A 165 9.39 25.55 0.97
C LYS A 165 8.71 24.94 -0.25
N THR A 166 8.74 23.61 -0.37
CA THR A 166 8.13 22.88 -1.49
C THR A 166 6.62 23.08 -1.52
N ALA A 167 5.96 23.05 -0.36
CA ALA A 167 4.52 23.28 -0.25
C ALA A 167 4.12 24.71 -0.65
N LEU A 168 4.89 25.72 -0.24
CA LEU A 168 4.61 27.12 -0.60
C LEU A 168 4.78 27.38 -2.10
N VAL A 169 5.86 26.86 -2.70
CA VAL A 169 6.11 26.99 -4.14
C VAL A 169 5.00 26.29 -4.93
N ARG A 170 4.66 25.06 -4.55
CA ARG A 170 3.61 24.27 -5.20
C ARG A 170 2.21 24.87 -5.04
N GLY A 171 1.95 25.48 -3.88
CA GLY A 171 0.66 26.08 -3.53
C GLY A 171 0.44 27.44 -4.15
N SER A 172 1.52 28.16 -4.51
CA SER A 172 1.42 29.45 -5.18
C SER A 172 0.72 29.29 -6.54
N PRO A 173 -0.12 30.26 -6.94
CA PRO A 173 -0.60 30.31 -8.31
C PRO A 173 0.63 30.47 -9.19
N THR A 174 0.86 29.51 -10.09
CA THR A 174 1.74 29.74 -11.24
C THR A 174 1.27 31.03 -11.87
N SER A 175 2.14 32.04 -11.92
CA SER A 175 1.91 33.19 -12.78
C SER A 175 1.53 32.62 -14.14
N MET A 176 0.28 32.83 -14.55
CA MET A 176 -0.03 32.91 -15.97
C MET A 176 0.80 34.11 -16.43
N SER A 177 2.02 33.82 -16.85
CA SER A 177 2.74 34.68 -17.78
C SER A 177 1.92 34.62 -19.07
N ASP A 178 1.01 35.58 -19.20
CA ASP A 178 0.78 36.23 -20.49
C ASP A 178 2.03 37.03 -20.88
#